data_AF-A0A8J5MWV7-F1
#
_entry.id   AF-A0A8J5MWV7-F1
#
_cell.length_a   1.000
_cell.length_b   1.000
_cell.length_c   1.000
_cell.angle_alpha   90.00
_cell.angle_beta   90.00
_cell.angle_gamma   90.00
#
_symmetry.space_group_name_H-M   'P 1'
#
loop_
_entity.id
_entity.type
_entity.pdbx_description
1 polymer ?
#
loop_
_entity_poly.entity_id
_entity_poly.type
_entity_poly.pdbx_seq_one_letter_code
_entity_poly.pdbx_strand_id
1 'polypeptide(L)'
;MLPEVDIFVGNYTLIDQDVYELWVQGYSVGETVSVLQQRGELETWGATLELLASDTADHYRTFGMLEKLLLTPTKLAEEWTFQLEPAIQKMVIEKYYEFDDIVIREIIGKKLSGRTRKDLDDVSEKTGVLLRSCRRQFDNVKRIYKQLDEMNGLVVANIQSIFLLPTVLAKKYAAIVFIVNNRFETSKRKLNYLTFEDFNVCASLMMTTWTTVGPLNPSTNLGSYGRDDTDFDRDFLIELRDFKLLLDREKEHRNHLRGKIPDRMCSEVENNFKVYSRGIINIGCSLNNSRDMRDFFVDTVEKVVDPCRQSRWKVTELEVFLQVYTDAGSALDIMAR
;
A
#
# COMPACT_ATOMS: atom_id res chain seq x y z
N MET A 1 -21.00 29.71 -52.61
CA MET A 1 -20.83 29.52 -51.16
C MET A 1 -19.35 29.37 -50.90
N LEU A 2 -18.76 30.32 -50.15
CA LEU A 2 -17.43 30.11 -49.58
C LEU A 2 -17.59 29.06 -48.46
N PRO A 3 -16.74 28.02 -48.39
CA PRO A 3 -16.78 27.10 -47.27
C PRO A 3 -16.48 27.91 -46.00
N GLU A 4 -17.38 27.78 -45.02
CA GLU A 4 -17.19 28.33 -43.69
C GLU A 4 -16.00 27.60 -43.07
N VAL A 5 -14.86 28.29 -42.96
CA VAL A 5 -13.67 27.74 -42.31
C VAL A 5 -13.91 27.88 -40.82
N ASP A 6 -14.26 26.77 -40.18
CA ASP A 6 -14.44 26.68 -38.74
C ASP A 6 -13.04 26.59 -38.10
N ILE A 7 -12.47 27.74 -37.73
CA ILE A 7 -11.15 27.83 -37.09
C ILE A 7 -11.33 27.67 -35.59
N PHE A 8 -11.11 26.47 -35.07
CA PHE A 8 -10.96 26.25 -33.64
C PHE A 8 -9.53 26.59 -33.20
N VAL A 9 -9.34 27.72 -32.53
CA VAL A 9 -8.08 28.06 -31.84
C VAL A 9 -8.14 27.45 -30.44
N GLY A 10 -7.69 26.20 -30.31
CA GLY A 10 -7.51 25.54 -29.01
C GLY A 10 -6.21 25.98 -28.34
N ASN A 11 -6.25 26.22 -27.03
CA ASN A 11 -5.05 26.45 -26.22
C ASN A 11 -4.64 25.11 -25.58
N TYR A 12 -4.15 24.18 -26.40
CA TYR A 12 -3.71 22.88 -25.92
C TYR A 12 -2.46 23.05 -25.06
N THR A 13 -2.54 22.60 -23.82
CA THR A 13 -1.37 22.57 -22.95
C THR A 13 -0.54 21.34 -23.31
N LEU A 14 0.68 21.57 -23.80
CA LEU A 14 1.63 20.50 -24.07
C LEU A 14 2.38 20.14 -22.79
N ILE A 15 2.41 18.85 -22.47
CA ILE A 15 3.17 18.30 -21.36
C ILE A 15 4.26 17.42 -21.94
N ASP A 16 5.51 17.88 -21.83
CA ASP A 16 6.67 17.02 -22.06
C ASP A 16 6.74 15.98 -20.93
N GLN A 17 6.63 14.71 -21.30
CA GLN A 17 6.55 13.61 -20.34
C GLN A 17 7.89 13.36 -19.63
N ASP A 18 9.03 13.50 -20.31
CA ASP A 18 10.36 13.30 -19.72
C ASP A 18 10.67 14.41 -18.71
N VAL A 19 10.38 15.66 -19.08
CA VAL A 19 10.54 16.82 -18.18
C VAL A 19 9.59 16.68 -16.98
N TYR A 20 8.35 16.23 -17.21
CA TYR A 20 7.37 16.00 -16.15
C TYR A 20 7.81 14.91 -15.18
N GLU A 21 8.33 13.79 -15.68
CA GLU A 21 8.82 12.69 -14.85
C GLU A 21 9.98 13.15 -13.96
N LEU A 22 10.96 13.88 -14.51
CA LEU A 22 12.07 14.44 -13.74
C LEU A 22 11.58 15.46 -12.69
N TRP A 23 10.58 16.27 -13.02
CA TRP A 23 9.94 17.17 -12.06
C TRP A 23 9.26 16.43 -10.91
N VAL A 24 8.51 15.34 -11.20
CA VAL A 24 7.86 14.47 -10.20
C VAL A 24 8.89 13.77 -9.30
N GLN A 25 10.02 13.35 -9.89
CA GLN A 25 11.17 12.77 -9.19
C GLN A 25 11.92 13.80 -8.32
N GLY A 26 11.64 15.08 -8.49
CA GLY A 26 12.09 16.15 -7.61
C GLY A 26 13.30 16.94 -8.11
N TYR A 27 13.75 16.69 -9.34
CA TYR A 27 14.86 17.43 -9.96
C TYR A 27 14.53 18.91 -10.11
N SER A 28 15.53 19.76 -9.95
CA SER A 28 15.49 21.19 -10.31
C SER A 28 15.60 21.38 -11.82
N VAL A 29 15.30 22.59 -12.30
CA VAL A 29 15.45 22.94 -13.73
C VAL A 29 16.86 22.63 -14.24
N GLY A 30 17.90 23.04 -13.50
CA GLY A 30 19.29 22.83 -13.92
C GLY A 30 19.70 21.36 -13.97
N GLU A 31 19.24 20.54 -13.03
CA GLU A 31 19.51 19.10 -13.05
C GLU A 31 18.77 18.41 -14.20
N THR A 32 17.52 18.78 -14.45
CA THR A 32 16.73 18.26 -15.58
C THR A 32 17.38 18.59 -16.91
N VAL A 33 17.81 19.84 -17.12
CA VAL A 33 18.57 20.24 -18.32
C VAL A 33 19.83 19.38 -18.49
N SER A 34 20.54 19.12 -17.39
CA SER A 34 21.76 18.29 -17.41
C SER A 34 21.44 16.84 -17.81
N VAL A 35 20.35 16.27 -17.29
CA VAL A 35 19.90 14.91 -17.64
C VAL A 35 19.49 14.83 -19.10
N LEU A 36 18.67 15.78 -19.58
CA LEU A 36 18.20 15.81 -20.98
C LEU A 36 19.37 16.02 -21.96
N GLN A 37 20.35 16.85 -21.60
CA GLN A 37 21.57 16.99 -22.37
C GLN A 37 22.34 15.66 -22.48
N GLN A 38 22.50 14.92 -21.38
CA GLN A 38 23.19 13.63 -21.38
C GLN A 38 22.44 12.55 -22.18
N ARG A 39 21.12 12.69 -22.33
CA ARG A 39 20.29 11.81 -23.17
C ARG A 39 20.35 12.13 -24.67
N GLY A 40 21.00 13.24 -25.05
CA GLY A 40 21.21 13.62 -26.46
C GLY A 40 20.10 14.49 -27.04
N GLU A 41 19.21 15.08 -26.24
CA GLU A 41 18.09 15.90 -26.73
C GLU A 41 18.53 17.07 -27.62
N LEU A 42 19.67 17.70 -27.31
CA LEU A 42 20.20 18.80 -28.12
C LEU A 42 20.57 18.35 -29.55
N GLU A 43 21.10 17.14 -29.69
CA GLU A 43 21.51 16.57 -30.98
C GLU A 43 20.28 16.13 -31.79
N THR A 44 19.29 15.53 -31.11
CA THR A 44 18.02 15.10 -31.72
C THR A 44 17.26 16.27 -32.35
N TRP A 45 17.21 17.42 -31.67
CA TRP A 45 16.40 18.57 -32.08
C TRP A 45 17.19 19.71 -32.73
N GLY A 46 18.53 19.61 -32.77
CA GLY A 46 19.40 20.70 -33.23
C GLY A 46 19.27 21.97 -32.38
N ALA A 47 18.98 21.82 -31.09
CA ALA A 47 18.72 22.90 -30.15
C ALA A 47 19.99 23.37 -29.42
N THR A 48 20.00 24.61 -28.95
CA THR A 48 21.07 25.11 -28.07
C THR A 48 20.76 24.76 -26.61
N LEU A 49 21.80 24.70 -25.77
CA LEU A 49 21.64 24.49 -24.32
C LEU A 49 20.76 25.58 -23.68
N GLU A 50 20.88 26.82 -24.15
CA GLU A 50 20.06 27.94 -23.67
C GLU A 50 18.58 27.75 -24.01
N LEU A 51 18.27 27.25 -25.21
CA LEU A 51 16.90 26.96 -25.62
C LEU A 51 16.29 25.84 -24.77
N LEU A 52 17.03 24.74 -24.56
CA LEU A 52 16.61 23.65 -23.69
C LEU A 52 16.37 24.12 -22.25
N ALA A 53 17.25 24.97 -21.73
CA ALA A 53 17.10 25.52 -20.38
C ALA A 53 15.88 26.43 -20.24
N SER A 54 15.62 27.28 -21.24
CA SER A 54 14.44 28.13 -21.27
C SER A 54 13.16 27.30 -21.35
N ASP A 55 13.10 26.34 -22.26
CA ASP A 55 11.96 25.45 -22.47
C ASP A 55 11.64 24.62 -21.22
N THR A 56 12.66 24.00 -20.61
CA THR A 56 12.53 23.28 -19.33
C THR A 56 12.00 24.20 -18.22
N ALA A 57 12.48 25.44 -18.15
CA ALA A 57 12.00 26.40 -17.15
C ALA A 57 10.53 26.77 -17.35
N ASP A 58 10.08 26.91 -18.60
CA ASP A 58 8.68 27.19 -18.95
C ASP A 58 7.77 26.00 -18.61
N HIS A 59 8.21 24.77 -18.88
CA HIS A 59 7.54 23.55 -18.42
C HIS A 59 7.42 23.51 -16.89
N TYR A 60 8.49 23.81 -16.16
CA TYR A 60 8.45 23.84 -14.68
C TYR A 60 7.47 24.86 -14.12
N ARG A 61 7.34 26.05 -14.75
CA ARG A 61 6.33 27.04 -14.35
C ARG A 61 4.91 26.51 -14.59
N THR A 62 4.69 25.88 -15.75
CA THR A 62 3.43 25.23 -16.11
C THR A 62 3.08 24.14 -15.09
N PHE A 63 4.04 23.28 -14.73
CA PHE A 63 3.84 22.23 -13.74
C PHE A 63 3.54 22.78 -12.35
N GLY A 64 4.17 23.89 -11.93
CA GLY A 64 3.84 24.55 -10.66
C GLY A 64 2.42 25.13 -10.62
N MET A 65 1.86 25.52 -11.78
CA MET A 65 0.46 25.91 -11.88
C MET A 65 -0.46 24.68 -11.88
N LEU A 66 -0.10 23.64 -12.63
CA LEU A 66 -0.83 22.37 -12.71
C LEU A 66 -0.88 21.64 -11.35
N GLU A 67 0.19 21.71 -10.56
CA GLU A 67 0.30 21.10 -9.24
C GLU A 67 -0.86 21.48 -8.32
N LYS A 68 -1.32 22.73 -8.39
CA LYS A 68 -2.45 23.24 -7.60
C LYS A 68 -3.74 22.48 -7.89
N LEU A 69 -3.94 22.07 -9.14
CA LEU A 69 -5.09 21.28 -9.59
C LEU A 69 -4.87 19.79 -9.33
N LEU A 70 -3.63 19.31 -9.38
CA LEU A 70 -3.29 17.92 -9.01
C LEU A 70 -3.54 17.63 -7.54
N LEU A 71 -3.63 18.64 -6.66
CA LEU A 71 -4.11 18.46 -5.29
C LEU A 71 -5.60 18.10 -5.21
N THR A 72 -6.38 18.34 -6.27
CA THR A 72 -7.81 18.02 -6.36
C THR A 72 -8.13 17.52 -7.77
N PRO A 73 -7.80 16.26 -8.11
CA PRO A 73 -7.84 15.74 -9.49
C PRO A 73 -9.20 15.90 -10.20
N THR A 74 -10.32 15.83 -9.48
CA THR A 74 -11.65 16.11 -10.04
C THR A 74 -11.77 17.53 -10.61
N LYS A 75 -11.16 18.53 -9.96
CA LYS A 75 -11.11 19.89 -10.50
C LYS A 75 -10.28 19.98 -11.77
N LEU A 76 -9.20 19.23 -11.90
CA LEU A 76 -8.45 19.18 -13.16
C LEU A 76 -9.30 18.59 -14.30
N ALA A 77 -10.23 17.68 -13.99
CA ALA A 77 -11.15 17.10 -14.96
C ALA A 77 -12.30 18.03 -15.36
N GLU A 78 -12.74 18.89 -14.44
CA GLU A 78 -13.89 19.78 -14.64
C GLU A 78 -13.49 21.19 -15.10
N GLU A 79 -12.35 21.68 -14.64
CA GLU A 79 -11.86 23.03 -14.95
C GLU A 79 -11.03 23.04 -16.24
N TRP A 80 -11.46 23.84 -17.20
CA TRP A 80 -10.82 24.01 -18.51
C TRP A 80 -9.61 24.94 -18.49
N THR A 81 -8.99 25.12 -17.31
CA THR A 81 -7.80 25.99 -17.13
C THR A 81 -6.61 25.47 -17.92
N PHE A 82 -6.44 24.14 -17.97
CA PHE A 82 -5.52 23.47 -18.87
C PHE A 82 -6.33 22.60 -19.82
N GLN A 83 -6.23 22.85 -21.12
CA GLN A 83 -6.84 21.98 -22.11
C GLN A 83 -5.88 20.81 -22.38
N LEU A 84 -6.04 19.76 -21.58
CA LEU A 84 -5.29 18.51 -21.69
C LEU A 84 -6.15 17.45 -22.37
N GLU A 85 -5.52 16.64 -23.22
CA GLU A 85 -6.17 15.42 -23.71
C GLU A 85 -6.44 14.47 -22.53
N PRO A 86 -7.58 13.74 -22.50
CA PRO A 86 -7.90 12.82 -21.39
C PRO A 86 -6.79 11.81 -21.06
N ALA A 87 -6.05 11.33 -22.08
CA ALA A 87 -4.92 10.43 -21.88
C ALA A 87 -3.76 11.10 -21.12
N ILE A 88 -3.41 12.34 -21.49
CA ILE A 88 -2.38 13.13 -20.83
C ILE A 88 -2.82 13.50 -19.42
N GLN A 89 -4.09 13.89 -19.23
CA GLN A 89 -4.64 14.19 -17.92
C GLN A 89 -4.52 13.00 -16.96
N LYS A 90 -4.90 11.80 -17.43
CA LYS A 90 -4.73 10.57 -16.65
C LYS A 90 -3.26 10.32 -16.33
N MET A 91 -2.36 10.46 -17.31
CA MET A 91 -0.93 10.27 -17.13
C MET A 91 -0.36 11.21 -16.06
N VAL A 92 -0.66 12.51 -16.12
CA VAL A 92 -0.13 13.48 -15.14
C VAL A 92 -0.67 13.22 -13.74
N ILE A 93 -1.95 12.87 -13.59
CA ILE A 93 -2.54 12.52 -12.29
C ILE A 93 -1.87 11.26 -11.74
N GLU A 94 -1.78 10.20 -12.55
CA GLU A 94 -1.19 8.92 -12.15
C GLU A 94 0.27 9.10 -11.71
N LYS A 95 1.09 9.72 -12.56
CA LYS A 95 2.51 10.01 -12.25
C LYS A 95 2.68 10.90 -11.03
N TYR A 96 1.82 11.92 -10.86
CA TYR A 96 1.88 12.77 -9.68
C TYR A 96 1.51 12.05 -8.37
N TYR A 97 0.76 10.96 -8.43
CA TYR A 97 0.39 10.15 -7.26
C TYR A 97 1.20 8.86 -7.13
N GLU A 98 2.02 8.49 -8.10
CA GLU A 98 2.99 7.40 -7.97
C GLU A 98 3.99 7.70 -6.84
N PHE A 99 4.46 6.63 -6.19
CA PHE A 99 5.38 6.70 -5.06
C PHE A 99 6.39 5.55 -5.11
N ASP A 100 7.49 5.74 -4.41
CA ASP A 100 8.53 4.74 -4.23
C ASP A 100 8.20 3.87 -3.02
N ASP A 101 8.13 2.55 -3.21
CA ASP A 101 7.84 1.60 -2.13
C ASP A 101 8.84 1.73 -0.96
N ILE A 102 10.10 2.08 -1.23
CA ILE A 102 11.14 2.32 -0.23
C ILE A 102 10.89 3.59 0.60
N VAL A 103 10.25 4.62 0.03
CA VAL A 103 9.90 5.85 0.75
C VAL A 103 8.67 5.61 1.61
N ILE A 104 7.64 4.96 1.05
CA ILE A 104 6.43 4.59 1.80
C ILE A 104 6.78 3.69 2.98
N ARG A 105 7.70 2.73 2.80
CA ARG A 105 8.21 1.86 3.87
C ARG A 105 8.71 2.63 5.09
N GLU A 106 9.31 3.80 4.91
CA GLU A 106 9.82 4.66 5.99
C GLU A 106 8.77 5.61 6.59
N ILE A 107 7.67 5.84 5.86
CA ILE A 107 6.57 6.72 6.25
C ILE A 107 5.50 5.95 7.04
N ILE A 108 5.15 4.74 6.61
CA ILE A 108 4.12 3.93 7.28
C ILE A 108 4.52 3.59 8.72
N GLY A 109 3.54 3.46 9.61
CA GLY A 109 3.75 3.27 11.05
C GLY A 109 4.12 4.55 11.83
N LYS A 110 4.39 5.66 11.14
CA LYS A 110 4.51 6.99 11.75
C LYS A 110 3.19 7.76 11.62
N LYS A 111 2.89 8.61 12.59
CA LYS A 111 1.75 9.53 12.50
C LYS A 111 1.97 10.50 11.32
N LEU A 112 0.96 10.73 10.49
CA LEU A 112 1.01 11.68 9.36
C LEU A 112 0.96 13.14 9.83
N SER A 113 2.04 13.58 10.49
CA SER A 113 2.13 14.84 11.22
C SER A 113 3.06 15.85 10.54
N GLY A 114 3.00 17.12 10.98
CA GLY A 114 3.95 18.13 10.55
C GLY A 114 5.39 17.86 11.00
N ARG A 115 5.60 17.10 12.09
CA ARG A 115 6.93 16.65 12.53
C ARG A 115 7.49 15.64 11.53
N THR A 116 6.75 14.57 11.25
CA THR A 116 7.13 13.54 10.28
C THR A 116 7.47 14.12 8.92
N ARG A 117 6.75 15.17 8.50
CA ARG A 117 7.06 15.92 7.27
C ARG A 117 8.41 16.63 7.30
N LYS A 118 8.80 17.21 8.45
CA LYS A 118 10.09 17.91 8.60
C LYS A 118 11.26 16.93 8.62
N ASP A 119 11.03 15.73 9.14
CA ASP A 119 12.05 14.67 9.27
C ASP A 119 12.20 13.85 7.96
N LEU A 120 11.69 14.33 6.82
CA LEU A 120 11.82 13.66 5.52
C LEU A 120 13.21 13.81 4.91
N ASP A 121 14.06 14.69 5.46
CA ASP A 121 15.46 14.81 5.08
C ASP A 121 16.20 13.48 5.37
N ASP A 122 15.99 12.89 6.57
CA ASP A 122 16.52 11.56 6.92
C ASP A 122 16.03 10.45 5.99
N VAL A 123 14.77 10.52 5.54
CA VAL A 123 14.19 9.55 4.60
C VAL A 123 14.84 9.69 3.23
N SER A 124 15.08 10.93 2.78
CA SER A 124 15.78 11.22 1.54
C SER A 124 17.21 10.67 1.56
N GLU A 125 17.95 10.91 2.64
CA GLU A 125 19.31 10.37 2.81
C GLU A 125 19.33 8.84 2.82
N LYS A 126 18.38 8.20 3.52
CA LYS A 126 18.30 6.74 3.64
C LYS A 126 17.92 6.04 2.34
N THR A 127 17.02 6.62 1.56
CA THR A 127 16.46 6.00 0.35
C THR A 127 17.18 6.41 -0.93
N GLY A 128 17.91 7.53 -0.91
CA GLY A 128 18.47 8.16 -2.10
C GLY A 128 17.44 8.88 -2.98
N VAL A 129 16.16 8.89 -2.59
CA VAL A 129 15.11 9.63 -3.29
C VAL A 129 15.20 11.10 -2.92
N LEU A 130 15.09 11.99 -3.91
CA LEU A 130 15.18 13.43 -3.69
C LEU A 130 14.12 13.91 -2.70
N LEU A 131 14.52 14.77 -1.77
CA LEU A 131 13.67 15.31 -0.71
C LEU A 131 12.35 15.90 -1.23
N ARG A 132 12.37 16.56 -2.39
CA ARG A 132 11.17 17.11 -3.02
C ARG A 132 10.16 16.01 -3.38
N SER A 133 10.62 14.88 -3.91
CA SER A 133 9.76 13.71 -4.19
C SER A 133 9.28 13.05 -2.90
N CYS A 134 10.15 12.86 -1.90
CA CYS A 134 9.73 12.35 -0.57
C CYS A 134 8.60 13.19 0.04
N ARG A 135 8.73 14.52 -0.04
CA ARG A 135 7.71 15.47 0.44
C ARG A 135 6.40 15.36 -0.33
N ARG A 136 6.44 15.24 -1.66
CA ARG A 136 5.26 15.02 -2.52
C ARG A 136 4.54 13.72 -2.12
N GLN A 137 5.27 12.61 -2.04
CA GLN A 137 4.71 11.30 -1.71
C GLN A 137 4.04 11.31 -0.32
N PHE A 138 4.71 11.87 0.69
CA PHE A 138 4.11 12.06 2.01
C PHE A 138 2.84 12.91 1.98
N ASP A 139 2.85 14.03 1.26
CA ASP A 139 1.70 14.92 1.16
C ASP A 139 0.52 14.26 0.44
N ASN A 140 0.79 13.44 -0.59
CA ASN A 140 -0.24 12.67 -1.29
C ASN A 140 -0.88 11.62 -0.38
N VAL A 141 -0.07 10.84 0.36
CA VAL A 141 -0.58 9.89 1.36
C VAL A 141 -1.45 10.61 2.39
N LYS A 142 -0.96 11.73 2.92
CA LYS A 142 -1.70 12.52 3.92
C LYS A 142 -2.99 13.10 3.36
N ARG A 143 -3.01 13.52 2.10
CA ARG A 143 -4.19 14.07 1.43
C ARG A 143 -5.26 13.00 1.25
N ILE A 144 -4.87 11.83 0.73
CA ILE A 144 -5.77 10.69 0.56
C ILE A 144 -6.32 10.24 1.91
N TYR A 145 -5.45 10.06 2.92
CA TYR A 145 -5.87 9.67 4.26
C TYR A 145 -6.92 10.61 4.85
N LYS A 146 -6.69 11.93 4.79
CA LYS A 146 -7.64 12.92 5.30
C LYS A 146 -8.97 12.93 4.55
N GLN A 147 -8.91 12.81 3.22
CA GLN A 147 -10.11 12.80 2.39
C GLN A 147 -11.00 11.60 2.70
N LEU A 148 -10.40 10.45 2.98
CA LEU A 148 -11.12 9.22 3.30
C LEU A 148 -11.68 9.20 4.72
N ASP A 149 -11.03 9.85 5.69
CA ASP A 149 -11.52 9.99 7.08
C ASP A 149 -12.89 10.69 7.15
N GLU A 150 -13.25 11.45 6.11
CA GLU A 150 -14.53 12.17 5.99
C GLU A 150 -15.58 11.39 5.17
N MET A 151 -15.26 10.17 4.72
CA MET A 151 -16.07 9.41 3.78
C MET A 151 -16.39 8.00 4.27
N ASN A 152 -17.54 7.49 3.80
CA ASN A 152 -17.94 6.11 4.01
C ASN A 152 -17.91 5.34 2.68
N GLY A 153 -17.94 4.01 2.76
CA GLY A 153 -17.98 3.12 1.60
C GLY A 153 -16.62 2.52 1.27
N LEU A 154 -16.52 1.93 0.08
CA LEU A 154 -15.32 1.20 -0.33
C LEU A 154 -14.15 2.16 -0.56
N VAL A 155 -13.07 2.02 0.20
CA VAL A 155 -11.90 2.89 0.14
C VAL A 155 -11.31 2.96 -1.26
N VAL A 156 -11.16 1.81 -1.93
CA VAL A 156 -10.61 1.77 -3.29
C VAL A 156 -11.49 2.58 -4.24
N ALA A 157 -12.82 2.40 -4.18
CA ALA A 157 -13.74 3.14 -5.05
C ALA A 157 -13.71 4.64 -4.77
N ASN A 158 -13.62 5.04 -3.50
CA ASN A 158 -13.50 6.45 -3.08
C ASN A 158 -12.20 7.08 -3.58
N ILE A 159 -11.07 6.35 -3.52
CA ILE A 159 -9.80 6.83 -4.07
C ILE A 159 -9.91 7.02 -5.58
N GLN A 160 -10.50 6.06 -6.29
CA GLN A 160 -10.66 6.15 -7.75
C GLN A 160 -11.58 7.29 -8.17
N SER A 161 -12.68 7.54 -7.46
CA SER A 161 -13.63 8.58 -7.83
C SER A 161 -13.11 9.99 -7.55
N ILE A 162 -12.37 10.20 -6.46
CA ILE A 162 -11.91 11.54 -6.05
C ILE A 162 -10.54 11.88 -6.60
N PHE A 163 -9.63 10.91 -6.62
CA PHE A 163 -8.26 11.13 -7.06
C PHE A 163 -8.02 10.67 -8.50
N LEU A 164 -9.02 10.06 -9.15
CA LEU A 164 -8.96 9.59 -10.53
C LEU A 164 -7.80 8.60 -10.78
N LEU A 165 -7.42 7.84 -9.75
CA LEU A 165 -6.30 6.91 -9.80
C LEU A 165 -6.70 5.57 -10.42
N PRO A 166 -5.76 4.89 -11.11
CA PRO A 166 -6.00 3.53 -11.58
C PRO A 166 -6.15 2.56 -10.39
N THR A 167 -6.87 1.45 -10.61
CA THR A 167 -7.19 0.46 -9.58
C THR A 167 -5.95 -0.06 -8.84
N VAL A 168 -4.85 -0.27 -9.55
CA VAL A 168 -3.60 -0.79 -8.96
C VAL A 168 -3.03 0.18 -7.92
N LEU A 169 -2.91 1.47 -8.26
CA LEU A 169 -2.40 2.50 -7.37
C LEU A 169 -3.40 2.78 -6.23
N ALA A 170 -4.70 2.79 -6.54
CA ALA A 170 -5.75 2.96 -5.53
C ALA A 170 -5.71 1.86 -4.46
N LYS A 171 -5.49 0.59 -4.84
CA LYS A 171 -5.32 -0.52 -3.89
C LYS A 171 -4.10 -0.34 -2.99
N LYS A 172 -2.95 0.06 -3.54
CA LYS A 172 -1.77 0.33 -2.71
C LYS A 172 -2.01 1.47 -1.72
N TYR A 173 -2.67 2.56 -2.14
CA TYR A 173 -3.07 3.64 -1.23
C TYR A 173 -4.06 3.19 -0.16
N ALA A 174 -5.03 2.33 -0.52
CA ALA A 174 -5.97 1.74 0.43
C ALA A 174 -5.23 0.95 1.53
N ALA A 175 -4.23 0.13 1.15
CA ALA A 175 -3.38 -0.58 2.11
C ALA A 175 -2.59 0.38 3.02
N ILE A 176 -2.03 1.47 2.48
CA ILE A 176 -1.35 2.49 3.29
C ILE A 176 -2.31 3.12 4.31
N VAL A 177 -3.50 3.52 3.86
CA VAL A 177 -4.54 4.12 4.71
C VAL A 177 -4.96 3.16 5.81
N PHE A 178 -5.20 1.89 5.46
CA PHE A 178 -5.53 0.84 6.41
C PHE A 178 -4.44 0.64 7.47
N ILE A 179 -3.17 0.61 7.04
CA ILE A 179 -2.02 0.47 7.94
C ILE A 179 -1.93 1.65 8.92
N VAL A 180 -2.09 2.87 8.40
CA VAL A 180 -2.02 4.11 9.19
C VAL A 180 -3.21 4.24 10.14
N ASN A 181 -4.43 3.93 9.68
CA ASN A 181 -5.65 4.03 10.47
C ASN A 181 -5.59 3.10 11.69
N ASN A 182 -5.20 1.86 11.45
CA ASN A 182 -5.06 0.84 12.49
C ASN A 182 -3.75 0.98 13.31
N ARG A 183 -2.88 1.93 12.96
CA ARG A 183 -1.64 2.27 13.67
C ARG A 183 -0.70 1.08 13.87
N PHE A 184 -0.57 0.23 12.87
CA PHE A 184 0.35 -0.91 12.93
C PHE A 184 1.80 -0.46 13.17
N GLU A 185 2.50 -1.22 13.99
CA GLU A 185 3.94 -1.06 14.24
C GLU A 185 4.74 -1.67 13.09
N THR A 186 5.48 -0.82 12.36
CA THR A 186 6.29 -1.19 11.18
C THR A 186 7.76 -0.79 11.34
N SER A 187 8.12 -0.13 12.44
CA SER A 187 9.42 0.54 12.66
C SER A 187 10.35 -0.22 13.60
N LYS A 188 9.90 -1.32 14.23
CA LYS A 188 10.78 -2.18 15.04
C LYS A 188 11.91 -2.73 14.20
N ARG A 189 13.13 -2.75 14.77
CA ARG A 189 14.35 -3.25 14.10
C ARG A 189 14.20 -4.62 13.44
N LYS A 190 13.41 -5.52 14.04
CA LYS A 190 13.18 -6.85 13.47
C LYS A 190 12.36 -6.85 12.19
N LEU A 191 11.61 -5.79 11.92
CA LEU A 191 10.82 -5.62 10.69
C LEU A 191 11.63 -4.92 9.58
N ASN A 192 12.88 -4.51 9.83
CA ASN A 192 13.68 -3.74 8.88
C ASN A 192 13.96 -4.48 7.57
N TYR A 193 13.90 -5.81 7.57
CA TYR A 193 14.10 -6.62 6.36
C TYR A 193 12.85 -6.70 5.47
N LEU A 194 11.70 -6.26 5.98
CA LEU A 194 10.44 -6.25 5.24
C LEU A 194 10.33 -5.00 4.37
N THR A 195 9.82 -5.18 3.17
CA THR A 195 9.51 -4.15 2.18
C THR A 195 8.09 -3.61 2.38
N PHE A 196 7.72 -2.52 1.69
CA PHE A 196 6.32 -2.08 1.66
C PHE A 196 5.42 -3.16 1.05
N GLU A 197 5.88 -3.89 0.04
CA GLU A 197 5.08 -4.93 -0.62
C GLU A 197 4.68 -6.04 0.36
N ASP A 198 5.57 -6.44 1.27
CA ASP A 198 5.25 -7.41 2.32
C ASP A 198 4.09 -6.93 3.21
N PHE A 199 4.10 -5.65 3.61
CA PHE A 199 2.99 -5.06 4.38
C PHE A 199 1.72 -4.90 3.53
N ASN A 200 1.86 -4.53 2.27
CA ASN A 200 0.76 -4.32 1.33
C ASN A 200 -0.05 -5.61 1.12
N VAL A 201 0.63 -6.75 0.92
CA VAL A 201 -0.01 -8.06 0.77
C VAL A 201 -0.80 -8.42 2.03
N CYS A 202 -0.17 -8.31 3.21
CA CYS A 202 -0.86 -8.62 4.47
C CYS A 202 -2.06 -7.69 4.73
N ALA A 203 -1.89 -6.37 4.53
CA ALA A 203 -2.97 -5.41 4.69
C ALA A 203 -4.13 -5.70 3.73
N SER A 204 -3.84 -6.01 2.47
CA SER A 204 -4.86 -6.37 1.48
C SER A 204 -5.63 -7.64 1.87
N LEU A 205 -4.94 -8.64 2.41
CA LEU A 205 -5.58 -9.85 2.93
C LEU A 205 -6.48 -9.51 4.13
N MET A 206 -5.99 -8.74 5.11
CA MET A 206 -6.81 -8.32 6.26
C MET A 206 -8.05 -7.53 5.82
N MET A 207 -7.89 -6.58 4.90
CA MET A 207 -8.99 -5.79 4.35
C MET A 207 -10.04 -6.64 3.62
N THR A 208 -9.66 -7.80 3.08
CA THR A 208 -10.58 -8.68 2.35
C THR A 208 -11.15 -9.79 3.22
N THR A 209 -10.48 -10.20 4.30
CA THR A 209 -10.88 -11.37 5.11
C THR A 209 -11.30 -11.04 6.53
N TRP A 210 -10.86 -9.93 7.12
CA TRP A 210 -11.09 -9.59 8.54
C TRP A 210 -11.96 -8.36 8.75
N THR A 211 -12.36 -7.68 7.67
CA THR A 211 -13.28 -6.55 7.71
C THR A 211 -14.68 -7.00 7.30
N THR A 212 -15.66 -6.14 7.57
CA THR A 212 -17.09 -6.46 7.41
C THR A 212 -17.57 -6.66 5.96
N VAL A 213 -16.69 -6.47 4.98
CA VAL A 213 -16.97 -6.54 3.53
C VAL A 213 -16.39 -7.81 2.87
N GLY A 214 -15.86 -8.74 3.66
CA GLY A 214 -15.23 -9.96 3.15
C GLY A 214 -16.18 -11.03 2.59
N PRO A 215 -15.69 -11.95 1.75
CA PRO A 215 -16.48 -13.04 1.15
C PRO A 215 -17.00 -14.05 2.19
N LEU A 216 -16.46 -14.02 3.41
CA LEU A 216 -16.91 -14.84 4.54
C LEU A 216 -18.23 -14.33 5.15
N ASN A 217 -18.66 -13.11 4.82
CA ASN A 217 -19.91 -12.52 5.31
C ASN A 217 -20.82 -12.08 4.14
N PRO A 218 -21.28 -13.02 3.28
CA PRO A 218 -22.11 -12.67 2.12
C PRO A 218 -23.51 -12.16 2.50
N SER A 219 -23.94 -12.38 3.75
CA SER A 219 -25.20 -11.87 4.32
C SER A 219 -25.21 -10.37 4.60
N THR A 220 -24.05 -9.70 4.61
CA THR A 220 -23.94 -8.24 4.75
C THR A 220 -23.84 -7.50 3.41
N ASN A 221 -24.01 -8.20 2.27
CA ASN A 221 -24.08 -7.62 0.91
C ASN A 221 -25.33 -6.75 0.64
N LEU A 222 -26.15 -6.44 1.65
CA LEU A 222 -27.09 -5.32 1.55
C LEU A 222 -26.41 -4.10 2.14
N GLY A 223 -26.29 -3.04 1.32
CA GLY A 223 -25.78 -1.72 1.68
C GLY A 223 -26.43 -1.11 2.92
N SER A 224 -26.07 -1.61 4.09
CA SER A 224 -26.40 -1.04 5.37
C SER A 224 -25.45 0.13 5.58
N TYR A 225 -25.89 1.28 5.08
CA TYR A 225 -25.54 2.64 5.51
C TYR A 225 -24.34 2.71 6.47
N GLY A 226 -23.15 3.01 5.92
CA GLY A 226 -22.05 3.60 6.68
C GLY A 226 -20.98 2.67 7.26
N ARG A 227 -20.79 1.43 6.77
CA ARG A 227 -19.62 0.62 7.16
C ARG A 227 -18.46 0.77 6.16
N ASP A 228 -17.30 1.15 6.69
CA ASP A 228 -16.04 1.33 5.98
C ASP A 228 -15.30 -0.02 5.87
N ASP A 229 -14.71 -0.33 4.71
CA ASP A 229 -13.86 -1.52 4.50
C ASP A 229 -12.46 -1.37 5.14
N THR A 230 -12.22 -0.28 5.90
CA THR A 230 -11.07 -0.17 6.81
C THR A 230 -11.27 -0.70 8.23
N ASP A 231 -12.52 -0.92 8.66
CA ASP A 231 -12.82 -1.34 10.03
C ASP A 231 -12.86 -2.86 10.17
N PHE A 232 -12.16 -3.36 11.18
CA PHE A 232 -12.19 -4.78 11.54
C PHE A 232 -13.59 -5.23 12.00
N ASP A 233 -13.99 -6.41 11.55
CA ASP A 233 -15.18 -7.08 12.05
C ASP A 233 -14.94 -7.54 13.50
N ARG A 234 -15.54 -6.82 14.45
CA ARG A 234 -15.33 -7.08 15.89
C ARG A 234 -15.89 -8.43 16.32
N ASP A 235 -16.98 -8.88 15.73
CA ASP A 235 -17.60 -10.15 16.09
C ASP A 235 -16.68 -11.28 15.65
N PHE A 236 -16.19 -11.22 14.41
CA PHE A 236 -15.14 -12.12 13.91
C PHE A 236 -13.92 -12.16 14.84
N LEU A 237 -13.37 -11.00 15.25
CA LEU A 237 -12.21 -10.95 16.13
C LEU A 237 -12.49 -11.51 17.54
N ILE A 238 -13.73 -11.44 18.03
CA ILE A 238 -14.14 -12.03 19.30
C ILE A 238 -14.22 -13.56 19.17
N GLU A 239 -14.82 -14.07 18.08
CA GLU A 239 -14.95 -15.50 17.79
C GLU A 239 -13.57 -16.20 17.70
N LEU A 240 -12.54 -15.49 17.25
CA LEU A 240 -11.16 -16.03 17.23
C LEU A 240 -10.67 -16.51 18.61
N ARG A 241 -11.27 -16.04 19.72
CA ARG A 241 -10.90 -16.49 21.07
C ARG A 241 -11.27 -17.93 21.36
N ASP A 242 -12.26 -18.48 20.68
CA ASP A 242 -12.71 -19.86 20.90
C ASP A 242 -11.67 -20.87 20.41
N PHE A 243 -10.80 -20.47 19.48
CA PHE A 243 -9.66 -21.29 19.05
C PHE A 243 -8.64 -21.59 20.16
N LYS A 244 -8.71 -20.93 21.33
CA LYS A 244 -7.93 -21.37 22.52
C LYS A 244 -8.21 -22.81 22.91
N LEU A 245 -9.40 -23.34 22.62
CA LEU A 245 -9.76 -24.74 22.87
C LEU A 245 -8.85 -25.74 22.13
N LEU A 246 -8.25 -25.35 20.99
CA LEU A 246 -7.26 -26.19 20.30
C LEU A 246 -6.00 -26.42 21.14
N LEU A 247 -5.64 -25.50 22.03
CA LEU A 247 -4.49 -25.65 22.91
C LEU A 247 -4.71 -26.74 23.96
N ASP A 248 -5.95 -26.98 24.36
CA ASP A 248 -6.30 -28.07 25.29
C ASP A 248 -6.28 -29.43 24.60
N ARG A 249 -6.53 -29.46 23.28
CA ARG A 249 -6.49 -30.66 22.42
C ARG A 249 -5.23 -30.75 21.55
N GLU A 250 -4.13 -30.14 21.98
CA GLU A 250 -2.85 -30.06 21.25
C GLU A 250 -2.36 -31.44 20.77
N LYS A 251 -2.48 -32.48 21.61
CA LYS A 251 -2.06 -33.85 21.27
C LYS A 251 -2.87 -34.43 20.11
N GLU A 252 -4.18 -34.21 20.13
CA GLU A 252 -5.08 -34.70 19.09
C GLU A 252 -4.85 -33.94 17.78
N HIS A 253 -4.68 -32.62 17.87
CA HIS A 253 -4.37 -31.78 16.73
C HIS A 253 -3.08 -32.25 16.07
N ARG A 254 -2.00 -32.38 16.84
CA ARG A 254 -0.71 -32.90 16.37
C ARG A 254 -0.83 -34.28 15.71
N ASN A 255 -1.61 -35.19 16.28
CA ASN A 255 -1.78 -36.54 15.73
C ASN A 255 -2.45 -36.52 14.34
N HIS A 256 -3.34 -35.56 14.08
CA HIS A 256 -3.98 -35.40 12.77
C HIS A 256 -3.04 -34.84 11.68
N LEU A 257 -1.88 -34.29 12.05
CA LEU A 257 -0.82 -33.88 11.11
C LEU A 257 0.04 -35.08 10.65
N ARG A 258 0.09 -36.18 11.41
CA ARG A 258 0.96 -37.32 11.11
C ARG A 258 0.61 -37.93 9.74
N GLY A 259 1.64 -38.13 8.92
CA GLY A 259 1.50 -38.69 7.57
C GLY A 259 0.94 -37.71 6.53
N LYS A 260 0.66 -36.45 6.90
CA LYS A 260 0.20 -35.39 5.97
C LYS A 260 1.24 -34.30 5.72
N ILE A 261 2.25 -34.21 6.59
CA ILE A 261 3.41 -33.33 6.40
C ILE A 261 4.60 -34.12 5.83
N PRO A 262 5.52 -33.49 5.08
CA PRO A 262 6.70 -34.16 4.53
C PRO A 262 7.56 -34.82 5.61
N ASP A 263 8.10 -36.01 5.35
CA ASP A 263 8.89 -36.81 6.31
C ASP A 263 10.05 -36.04 6.94
N ARG A 264 10.69 -35.17 6.15
CA ARG A 264 11.78 -34.30 6.61
C ARG A 264 11.34 -33.35 7.73
N MET A 265 10.09 -32.89 7.70
CA MET A 265 9.52 -31.97 8.69
C MET A 265 8.90 -32.72 9.87
N CYS A 266 8.48 -33.98 9.70
CA CYS A 266 7.75 -34.75 10.71
C CYS A 266 8.37 -34.68 12.10
N SER A 267 9.64 -35.07 12.24
CA SER A 267 10.30 -35.09 13.56
C SER A 267 10.42 -33.70 14.17
N GLU A 268 10.68 -32.69 13.35
CA GLU A 268 10.86 -31.31 13.79
C GLU A 268 9.52 -30.70 14.24
N VAL A 269 8.47 -30.83 13.43
CA VAL A 269 7.12 -30.42 13.77
C VAL A 269 6.63 -31.14 15.02
N GLU A 270 6.89 -32.44 15.18
CA GLU A 270 6.46 -33.17 16.38
C GLU A 270 7.07 -32.63 17.67
N ASN A 271 8.35 -32.24 17.61
CA ASN A 271 9.10 -31.69 18.74
C ASN A 271 8.69 -30.24 19.05
N ASN A 272 8.35 -29.45 18.02
CA ASN A 272 8.08 -28.02 18.14
C ASN A 272 6.61 -27.62 17.96
N PHE A 273 5.69 -28.58 17.77
CA PHE A 273 4.26 -28.33 17.48
C PHE A 273 3.63 -27.35 18.46
N LYS A 274 3.94 -27.52 19.75
CA LYS A 274 3.47 -26.65 20.83
C LYS A 274 3.88 -25.19 20.64
N VAL A 275 5.09 -24.94 20.18
CA VAL A 275 5.61 -23.59 19.92
C VAL A 275 4.85 -22.97 18.75
N TYR A 276 4.74 -23.70 17.63
CA TYR A 276 4.03 -23.23 16.43
C TYR A 276 2.54 -22.99 16.68
N SER A 277 1.84 -23.97 17.26
CA SER A 277 0.42 -23.89 17.57
C SER A 277 0.12 -22.73 18.51
N ARG A 278 0.88 -22.60 19.61
CA ARG A 278 0.70 -21.47 20.54
C ARG A 278 1.00 -20.13 19.87
N GLY A 279 2.00 -20.04 19.02
CA GLY A 279 2.32 -18.82 18.28
C GLY A 279 1.12 -18.34 17.45
N ILE A 280 0.58 -19.23 16.61
CA ILE A 280 -0.55 -18.95 15.71
C ILE A 280 -1.82 -18.61 16.52
N ILE A 281 -2.21 -19.47 17.46
CA ILE A 281 -3.47 -19.32 18.21
C ILE A 281 -3.42 -18.07 19.10
N ASN A 282 -2.31 -17.81 19.79
CA ASN A 282 -2.24 -16.66 20.68
C ASN A 282 -2.33 -15.33 19.93
N ILE A 283 -1.74 -15.22 18.73
CA ILE A 283 -1.89 -14.03 17.88
C ILE A 283 -3.37 -13.81 17.59
N GLY A 284 -4.04 -14.81 16.98
CA GLY A 284 -5.45 -14.74 16.61
C GLY A 284 -6.35 -14.37 17.78
N CYS A 285 -6.21 -15.04 18.93
CA CYS A 285 -7.04 -14.79 20.10
C CYS A 285 -6.79 -13.42 20.78
N SER A 286 -5.67 -12.75 20.47
CA SER A 286 -5.36 -11.42 21.00
C SER A 286 -5.83 -10.28 20.09
N LEU A 287 -6.23 -10.54 18.84
CA LEU A 287 -6.52 -9.50 17.85
C LEU A 287 -7.65 -8.54 18.26
N ASN A 288 -8.61 -8.96 19.07
CA ASN A 288 -9.64 -8.06 19.60
C ASN A 288 -9.08 -6.93 20.51
N ASN A 289 -7.83 -7.06 20.97
CA ASN A 289 -7.15 -6.00 21.71
C ASN A 289 -6.40 -5.07 20.75
N SER A 290 -6.71 -3.77 20.80
CA SER A 290 -6.07 -2.75 19.95
C SER A 290 -4.57 -2.63 20.14
N ARG A 291 -4.01 -3.00 21.29
CA ARG A 291 -2.55 -3.05 21.46
C ARG A 291 -1.95 -4.21 20.66
N ASP A 292 -2.50 -5.40 20.82
CA ASP A 292 -1.99 -6.61 20.19
C ASP A 292 -2.21 -6.55 18.66
N MET A 293 -3.32 -5.97 18.20
CA MET A 293 -3.55 -5.67 16.79
C MET A 293 -2.45 -4.77 16.20
N ARG A 294 -2.05 -3.70 16.90
CA ARG A 294 -0.97 -2.82 16.43
C ARG A 294 0.36 -3.55 16.30
N ASP A 295 0.64 -4.47 17.21
CA ASP A 295 1.88 -5.26 17.22
C ASP A 295 1.80 -6.51 16.32
N PHE A 296 0.75 -6.71 15.53
CA PHE A 296 0.53 -7.91 14.71
C PHE A 296 1.73 -8.35 13.88
N PHE A 297 2.38 -7.43 13.16
CA PHE A 297 3.54 -7.76 12.33
C PHE A 297 4.74 -8.18 13.16
N VAL A 298 4.96 -7.51 14.30
CA VAL A 298 6.03 -7.83 15.26
C VAL A 298 5.80 -9.23 15.80
N ASP A 299 4.58 -9.52 16.25
CA ASP A 299 4.17 -10.79 16.80
C ASP A 299 4.24 -11.93 15.78
N THR A 300 3.82 -11.69 14.54
CA THR A 300 3.91 -12.66 13.46
C THR A 300 5.36 -13.03 13.18
N VAL A 301 6.25 -12.03 13.13
CA VAL A 301 7.69 -12.29 12.94
C VAL A 301 8.26 -13.06 14.13
N GLU A 302 7.97 -12.64 15.36
CA GLU A 302 8.53 -13.25 16.57
C GLU A 302 8.03 -14.68 16.84
N LYS A 303 6.73 -14.91 16.67
CA LYS A 303 6.06 -16.13 17.15
C LYS A 303 5.85 -17.15 16.04
N VAL A 304 5.98 -16.76 14.77
CA VAL A 304 5.79 -17.65 13.61
C VAL A 304 7.03 -17.68 12.74
N VAL A 305 7.45 -16.53 12.18
CA VAL A 305 8.53 -16.48 11.18
C VAL A 305 9.87 -16.91 11.78
N ASP A 306 10.27 -16.34 12.92
CA ASP A 306 11.57 -16.61 13.54
C ASP A 306 11.71 -18.10 13.95
N PRO A 307 10.71 -18.74 14.59
CA PRO A 307 10.73 -20.19 14.84
C PRO A 307 10.89 -21.03 13.56
N CYS A 308 10.18 -20.68 12.47
CA CYS A 308 10.30 -21.40 11.19
C CYS A 308 11.69 -21.20 10.56
N ARG A 309 12.26 -20.00 10.66
CA ARG A 309 13.63 -19.69 10.19
C ARG A 309 14.69 -20.44 10.98
N GLN A 310 14.53 -20.56 12.31
CA GLN A 310 15.43 -21.34 13.16
C GLN A 310 15.43 -22.82 12.77
N SER A 311 14.26 -23.37 12.45
CA SER A 311 14.11 -24.73 11.89
C SER A 311 14.47 -24.84 10.40
N ARG A 312 14.93 -23.74 9.77
CA ARG A 312 15.36 -23.66 8.36
C ARG A 312 14.27 -24.08 7.37
N TRP A 313 13.02 -23.79 7.67
CA TRP A 313 11.92 -24.05 6.76
C TRP A 313 12.00 -23.18 5.52
N LYS A 314 11.66 -23.78 4.38
CA LYS A 314 11.37 -23.05 3.14
C LYS A 314 9.94 -22.49 3.18
N VAL A 315 9.67 -21.51 2.32
CA VAL A 315 8.31 -20.94 2.17
C VAL A 315 7.29 -22.02 1.84
N THR A 316 7.61 -22.92 0.90
CA THR A 316 6.73 -24.04 0.52
C THR A 316 6.46 -25.02 1.67
N GLU A 317 7.43 -25.20 2.58
CA GLU A 317 7.28 -26.08 3.74
C GLU A 317 6.33 -25.43 4.77
N LEU A 318 6.45 -24.12 4.99
CA LEU A 318 5.54 -23.36 5.84
C LEU A 318 4.11 -23.36 5.29
N GLU A 319 3.94 -23.16 3.97
CA GLU A 319 2.63 -23.23 3.31
C GLU A 319 1.95 -24.59 3.53
N VAL A 320 2.68 -25.68 3.30
CA VAL A 320 2.16 -27.04 3.54
C VAL A 320 1.81 -27.25 5.01
N PHE A 321 2.68 -26.82 5.93
CA PHE A 321 2.39 -26.91 7.35
C PHE A 321 1.12 -26.15 7.73
N LEU A 322 0.96 -24.90 7.31
CA LEU A 322 -0.21 -24.08 7.63
C LEU A 322 -1.51 -24.65 7.05
N GLN A 323 -1.45 -25.20 5.83
CA GLN A 323 -2.59 -25.88 5.22
C GLN A 323 -3.00 -27.11 6.03
N VAL A 324 -2.06 -28.02 6.28
CA VAL A 324 -2.33 -29.26 7.03
C VAL A 324 -2.73 -28.97 8.47
N TYR A 325 -2.13 -27.96 9.11
CA TYR A 325 -2.49 -27.49 10.44
C TYR A 325 -3.94 -27.02 10.49
N THR A 326 -4.36 -26.24 9.49
CA THR A 326 -5.75 -25.75 9.38
C THR A 326 -6.71 -26.92 9.19
N ASP A 327 -6.45 -27.80 8.22
CA ASP A 327 -7.29 -28.97 7.93
C ASP A 327 -7.43 -29.91 9.13
N ALA A 328 -6.32 -30.13 9.85
CA ALA A 328 -6.30 -30.94 11.05
C ALA A 328 -7.10 -30.30 12.20
N GLY A 329 -7.06 -28.97 12.32
CA GLY A 329 -7.84 -28.22 13.31
C GLY A 329 -9.33 -28.28 13.02
N SER A 330 -9.72 -28.11 11.75
CA SER A 330 -11.12 -28.20 11.31
C SER A 330 -11.72 -29.60 11.46
N ALA A 331 -10.90 -30.66 11.42
CA ALA A 331 -11.34 -32.03 11.66
C ALA A 331 -11.60 -32.32 13.15
N LEU A 332 -11.05 -31.52 14.06
CA LEU A 332 -11.37 -31.61 15.46
C LEU A 332 -12.70 -30.91 15.70
N ASP A 333 -13.74 -31.68 16.01
CA ASP A 333 -15.01 -31.11 16.45
C ASP A 333 -14.82 -30.48 17.84
N ILE A 334 -14.35 -29.23 17.84
CA ILE A 334 -14.06 -28.43 19.05
C ILE A 334 -15.17 -27.42 19.36
N MET A 335 -16.09 -27.22 18.42
CA MET A 335 -17.18 -26.24 18.54
C MET A 335 -18.56 -26.90 18.74
N ALA A 336 -18.71 -28.23 18.59
CA ALA A 336 -19.88 -28.93 19.09
C ALA A 336 -19.87 -28.91 20.64
N ARG A 337 -20.77 -28.13 21.21
CA ARG A 337 -21.14 -28.20 22.63
C ARG A 337 -22.40 -29.03 22.80
#